data_AF-R0KY89-F1
#
_entry.id   AF-R0KY89-F1
#
_cell.length_a   1.000
_cell.length_b   1.000
_cell.length_c   1.000
_cell.angle_alpha   90.00
_cell.angle_beta   90.00
_cell.angle_gamma   90.00
#
_symmetry.space_group_name_H-M   'P 1'
#
loop_
_entity.id
_entity.type
_entity.pdbx_description
1 polymer ?
#
loop_
_entity_poly.entity_id
_entity_poly.type
_entity_poly.pdbx_seq_one_letter_code
_entity_poly.pdbx_strand_id
1 'polypeptide(L)' 'GKDYEKAVEFYSRAIELNPGNAIYYGNRSLAYLRTECYGYALADATRAIELDKKYVKGYY' A
#
# COMPACT_ATOMS: atom_id res chain seq x y z
N GLY A 1 15.52 0.97 -6.64
CA GLY A 1 15.16 -0.38 -6.17
C GLY A 1 15.13 -0.45 -4.67
N LYS A 2 16.31 -0.39 -4.02
CA LYS A 2 16.48 -0.58 -2.56
C LYS A 2 15.56 0.24 -1.64
N ASP A 3 15.22 1.47 -2.01
CA ASP A 3 14.35 2.31 -1.16
C ASP A 3 12.90 1.83 -1.14
N TYR A 4 12.43 1.24 -2.26
CA TYR A 4 11.07 0.68 -2.35
C TYR A 4 10.94 -0.64 -1.61
N GLU A 5 11.98 -1.49 -1.63
CA GLU A 5 12.01 -2.72 -0.84
C GLU A 5 11.94 -2.43 0.66
N LYS A 6 12.69 -1.43 1.14
CA LYS A 6 12.60 -0.96 2.54
C LYS A 6 11.23 -0.35 2.84
N ALA A 7 10.65 0.41 1.92
CA ALA A 7 9.30 0.95 2.09
C ALA A 7 8.28 -0.17 2.25
N VAL A 8 8.38 -1.24 1.45
CA VAL A 8 7.54 -2.43 1.59
C VAL A 8 7.69 -3.05 2.98
N GLU A 9 8.91 -3.20 3.48
CA GLU A 9 9.16 -3.73 4.83
C GLU A 9 8.53 -2.84 5.92
N PHE A 10 8.74 -1.52 5.88
CA PHE A 10 8.20 -0.59 6.86
C PHE A 10 6.67 -0.57 6.85
N TYR A 11 6.04 -0.53 5.67
CA TYR A 11 4.58 -0.56 5.59
C TYR A 11 4.01 -1.91 6.00
N SER A 12 4.74 -3.01 5.79
CA SER A 12 4.30 -4.33 6.26
C SER A 12 4.23 -4.38 7.79
N ARG A 13 5.25 -3.87 8.48
CA ARG A 13 5.22 -3.73 9.95
C ARG A 13 4.13 -2.76 10.41
N ALA A 14 3.90 -1.66 9.69
CA ALA A 14 2.83 -0.72 10.01
C ALA A 14 1.44 -1.35 9.90
N ILE A 15 1.24 -2.23 8.90
CA ILE A 15 0.01 -3.01 8.70
C ILE A 15 -0.18 -4.05 9.81
N GLU A 16 0.87 -4.73 10.25
CA GLU A 16 0.80 -5.64 11.39
C GLU A 16 0.35 -4.91 12.68
N LEU A 17 0.84 -3.69 12.89
CA LEU A 17 0.48 -2.87 14.06
C LEU A 17 -0.92 -2.26 13.95
N ASN A 18 -1.33 -1.83 12.76
CA ASN A 18 -2.66 -1.26 12.52
C ASN A 18 -3.18 -1.65 11.13
N PRO A 19 -3.86 -2.81 11.02
CA PRO A 19 -4.32 -3.34 9.74
C PRO A 19 -5.55 -2.59 9.19
N GLY A 20 -6.12 -1.65 9.94
CA GLY A 20 -7.29 -0.87 9.53
C GLY A 20 -6.95 0.45 8.82
N ASN A 21 -5.67 0.83 8.75
CA ASN A 21 -5.27 2.08 8.12
C ASN A 21 -5.04 1.91 6.61
N ALA A 22 -5.98 2.40 5.79
CA ALA A 22 -5.92 2.35 4.33
C ALA A 22 -4.63 2.96 3.73
N ILE A 23 -4.06 3.98 4.39
CA ILE A 23 -2.87 4.70 3.92
C ILE A 23 -1.67 3.75 3.78
N TYR A 24 -1.51 2.78 4.70
CA TYR A 24 -0.36 1.88 4.66
C TYR A 24 -0.42 0.94 3.46
N TYR A 25 -1.61 0.43 3.14
CA TYR A 25 -1.81 -0.39 1.94
C TYR A 25 -1.61 0.46 0.68
N GLY A 26 -2.14 1.68 0.61
CA GLY A 26 -1.94 2.57 -0.54
C GLY A 26 -0.46 2.88 -0.81
N ASN A 27 0.29 3.22 0.23
CA ASN A 27 1.73 3.52 0.07
C ASN A 27 2.55 2.27 -0.25
N ARG A 28 2.22 1.11 0.32
CA ARG A 28 2.89 -0.16 -0.01
C ARG A 28 2.57 -0.62 -1.44
N SER A 29 1.35 -0.40 -1.90
CA SER A 29 0.96 -0.60 -3.30
C SER A 29 1.83 0.22 -4.26
N LEU A 30 2.01 1.52 -3.97
CA LEU A 30 2.89 2.37 -4.77
C LEU A 30 4.34 1.87 -4.77
N ALA A 31 4.86 1.41 -3.63
CA ALA A 31 6.20 0.83 -3.57
C ALA A 31 6.31 -0.43 -4.47
N TYR A 32 5.31 -1.31 -4.45
CA TYR A 32 5.25 -2.48 -5.32
C TYR A 32 5.15 -2.12 -6.81
N LEU A 33 4.43 -1.06 -7.18
CA LEU A 33 4.40 -0.57 -8.56
C LEU A 33 5.79 -0.16 -9.05
N ARG A 34 6.59 0.46 -8.17
CA ARG A 34 7.96 0.90 -8.49
C ARG A 34 8.99 -0.23 -8.54
N THR A 35 8.62 -1.43 -8.06
CA THR A 35 9.41 -2.66 -8.19
C THR A 35 8.78 -3.67 -9.16
N GLU A 36 7.82 -3.23 -9.99
CA GLU A 36 7.14 -4.05 -11.00
C GLU A 36 6.37 -5.25 -10.42
N CYS A 37 6.08 -5.23 -9.12
CA CYS A 37 5.33 -6.23 -8.39
C CYS A 37 3.81 -5.99 -8.52
N TYR A 38 3.29 -5.97 -9.74
CA TYR A 38 1.93 -5.48 -10.03
C TYR A 38 0.81 -6.25 -9.32
N GLY A 39 0.95 -7.56 -9.11
CA GLY A 39 -0.04 -8.36 -8.39
C GLY A 39 -0.19 -7.94 -6.93
N TYR A 40 0.93 -7.70 -6.26
CA TYR A 40 0.93 -7.20 -4.88
C TYR A 40 0.42 -5.77 -4.79
N ALA A 41 0.79 -4.93 -5.76
CA ALA A 41 0.27 -3.56 -5.85
C ALA A 41 -1.26 -3.54 -5.97
N LEU A 42 -1.84 -4.37 -6.84
CA LEU A 42 -3.29 -4.44 -7.03
C LEU A 42 -4.01 -4.93 -5.77
N ALA A 43 -3.46 -5.94 -5.09
CA ALA A 43 -4.03 -6.46 -3.85
C ALA A 43 -4.06 -5.38 -2.76
N ASP A 44 -2.95 -4.67 -2.55
CA ASP A 44 -2.88 -3.59 -1.56
C ASP A 44 -3.77 -2.40 -1.93
N ALA A 45 -3.84 -2.02 -3.22
CA ALA A 45 -4.74 -0.96 -3.67
C ALA A 45 -6.21 -1.32 -3.42
N THR A 46 -6.59 -2.56 -3.72
CA THR A 46 -7.94 -3.08 -3.45
C THR A 46 -8.25 -3.03 -1.96
N ARG A 47 -7.30 -3.46 -1.13
CA ARG A 47 -7.47 -3.44 0.33
C ARG A 47 -7.59 -2.02 0.88
N ALA A 48 -6.82 -1.06 0.36
CA ALA A 48 -6.95 0.35 0.73
C ALA A 48 -8.35 0.89 0.43
N ILE A 49 -8.92 0.54 -0.73
CA ILE A 49 -10.28 0.93 -1.14
C ILE A 49 -11.36 0.31 -0.25
N GLU A 50 -11.20 -0.96 0.12
CA GLU A 50 -12.12 -1.65 1.03
C GLU A 50 -12.16 -0.99 2.41
N LEU A 51 -11.00 -0.58 2.92
CA LEU A 51 -10.85 0.05 4.24
C LEU A 51 -11.33 1.50 4.24
N ASP A 52 -10.99 2.28 3.21
CA ASP A 52 -11.45 3.65 3.06
C ASP A 52 -11.83 3.95 1.60
N LYS A 53 -13.14 3.90 1.35
CA LYS A 53 -13.73 4.21 0.03
C LYS A 53 -13.51 5.66 -0.40
N LYS A 54 -13.09 6.55 0.50
CA LYS A 54 -12.73 7.95 0.18
C LYS A 54 -11.26 8.11 -0.19
N TYR A 55 -10.40 7.16 0.15
CA TYR A 55 -8.97 7.22 -0.14
C TYR A 55 -8.70 7.45 -1.63
N VAL A 56 -9.41 6.75 -2.52
CA VAL A 56 -9.28 6.94 -3.97
C VAL A 56 -9.81 8.28 -4.48
N LYS A 57 -10.81 8.89 -3.81
CA LYS A 57 -11.38 10.16 -4.27
C LYS A 57 -10.54 11.39 -3.91
N GLY A 58 -9.59 11.27 -2.98
CA GLY A 58 -8.80 12.39 -2.47
C GLY A 58 -7.40 12.57 -3.08
N TYR A 59 -6.90 11.59 -3.85
CA TYR A 59 -5.52 11.59 -4.37
C TYR A 59 -5.40 11.75 -5.90
N TYR A 60 -6.51 12.06 -6.59
CA TYR A 60 -6.49 12.49 -7.99
C TYR A 60 -6.40 14.01 -8.10
#